data_AF-A0A1I6MME9-F1
#
_entry.id   AF-A0A1I6MME9-F1
#
_cell.length_a   1.000
_cell.length_b   1.000
_cell.length_c   1.000
_cell.angle_alpha   90.00
_cell.angle_beta   90.00
_cell.angle_gamma   90.00
#
_symmetry.space_group_name_H-M   'P 1'
#
loop_
_entity.id
_entity.type
_entity.pdbx_description
1 polymer ?
#
loop_
_entity_poly.entity_id
_entity_poly.type
_entity_poly.pdbx_seq_one_letter_code
_entity_poly.pdbx_strand_id
1 'polypeptide(L)'
;MKGRLCTASVVPVFLLAALWPFSASIASEDLGTDHGLLAFVLHNDTVLVRVLGTCRDVSIVRSGGKGRVDFNVTAECTIKDNREENMDCPAYKVDASGTVDSPTQATVRKMTLNLLCSA
;
A
#
# COMPACT_ATOMS: atom_id res chain seq x y z
N MET A 1 -13.31 65.22 39.57
CA MET A 1 -12.30 65.25 38.50
C MET A 1 -11.72 63.85 38.32
N LYS A 2 -11.66 63.39 37.08
CA LYS A 2 -11.27 62.04 36.62
C LYS A 2 -9.76 61.79 36.80
N GLY A 3 -9.39 60.57 37.18
CA GLY A 3 -8.00 60.11 37.25
C GLY A 3 -7.83 58.62 36.92
N ARG A 4 -7.83 58.34 35.61
CA ARG A 4 -7.21 57.22 34.85
C ARG A 4 -7.10 55.81 35.50
N LEU A 5 -7.93 54.89 35.01
CA LEU A 5 -7.70 53.45 35.06
C LEU A 5 -6.79 53.01 33.89
N CYS A 6 -5.76 52.21 34.19
CA CYS A 6 -4.97 51.46 33.23
C CYS A 6 -5.79 50.30 32.66
N THR A 7 -6.14 50.35 31.38
CA THR A 7 -6.74 49.21 30.66
C THR A 7 -5.63 48.30 30.13
N ALA A 8 -5.48 47.14 30.76
CA ALA A 8 -4.67 46.04 30.26
C ALA A 8 -5.28 45.49 28.95
N SER A 9 -4.45 45.43 27.91
CA SER A 9 -4.82 44.85 26.62
C SER A 9 -4.76 43.31 26.73
N VAL A 10 -5.90 42.64 26.64
CA VAL A 10 -6.00 41.18 26.61
C VAL A 10 -6.26 40.76 25.17
N VAL A 11 -5.26 40.16 24.53
CA VAL A 11 -5.37 39.57 23.18
C VAL A 11 -6.13 38.25 23.29
N PRO A 12 -7.21 38.02 22.53
CA PRO A 12 -7.91 36.75 22.56
C PRO A 12 -7.17 35.72 21.70
N VAL A 13 -6.65 34.66 22.34
CA VAL A 13 -6.13 33.47 21.67
C VAL A 13 -7.32 32.64 21.19
N PHE A 14 -7.61 32.71 19.89
CA PHE A 14 -8.57 31.83 19.24
C PHE A 14 -7.96 30.42 19.10
N LEU A 15 -8.32 29.53 20.04
CA LEU A 15 -8.12 28.10 19.94
C LEU A 15 -9.22 27.49 19.07
N LEU A 16 -9.01 27.42 17.75
CA LEU A 16 -9.78 26.54 16.87
C LEU A 16 -9.12 25.14 16.87
N ALA A 17 -9.65 24.24 17.70
CA ALA A 17 -9.43 22.81 17.56
C ALA A 17 -10.22 22.32 16.34
N ALA A 18 -9.58 22.31 15.17
CA ALA A 18 -10.09 21.62 14.00
C ALA A 18 -9.98 20.11 14.23
N LEU A 19 -11.06 19.50 14.71
CA LEU A 19 -11.30 18.06 14.59
C LEU A 19 -11.58 17.75 13.12
N TRP A 20 -10.52 17.63 12.31
CA TRP A 20 -10.66 17.01 11.00
C TRP A 20 -10.84 15.51 11.20
N PRO A 21 -11.93 14.91 10.68
CA PRO A 21 -11.96 13.47 10.56
C PRO A 21 -10.81 13.11 9.62
N PHE A 22 -9.82 12.40 10.17
CA PHE A 22 -8.84 11.68 9.38
C PHE A 22 -9.62 10.58 8.64
N SER A 23 -10.29 10.95 7.55
CA SER A 23 -10.70 9.99 6.54
C SER A 23 -9.39 9.48 5.95
N ALA A 24 -8.85 8.44 6.55
CA ALA A 24 -7.89 7.57 5.90
C ALA A 24 -8.60 6.94 4.71
N SER A 25 -8.77 7.70 3.62
CA SER A 25 -8.84 7.13 2.29
C SER A 25 -7.47 6.50 2.07
N ILE A 26 -7.34 5.24 2.45
CA ILE A 26 -6.52 4.32 1.67
C ILE A 26 -6.99 4.58 0.25
N ALA A 27 -6.15 5.22 -0.56
CA ALA A 27 -6.47 5.45 -1.96
C ALA A 27 -6.89 4.08 -2.49
N SER A 28 -8.18 3.94 -2.81
CA SER A 28 -8.68 2.76 -3.49
C SER A 28 -7.96 2.77 -4.82
N GLU A 29 -6.84 2.08 -4.89
CA GLU A 29 -6.08 1.96 -6.12
C GLU A 29 -7.01 1.42 -7.18
N ASP A 30 -7.11 2.12 -8.31
CA ASP A 30 -7.95 1.70 -9.42
C ASP A 30 -7.44 0.35 -9.91
N LEU A 31 -8.16 -0.72 -9.55
CA LEU A 31 -7.81 -2.10 -9.92
C LEU A 31 -8.00 -2.33 -11.42
N GLY A 32 -8.63 -1.38 -12.13
CA GLY A 32 -8.66 -1.31 -13.58
C GLY A 32 -7.27 -1.11 -14.20
N THR A 33 -6.31 -0.59 -13.44
CA THR A 33 -4.93 -0.39 -13.89
C THR A 33 -3.99 -1.48 -13.39
N ASP A 34 -2.99 -1.83 -14.19
CA ASP A 34 -1.97 -2.81 -13.82
C ASP A 34 -1.18 -2.37 -12.58
N HIS A 35 -0.83 -1.08 -12.49
CA HIS A 35 -0.19 -0.53 -11.30
C HIS A 35 -1.04 -0.68 -10.04
N GLY A 36 -2.33 -0.33 -10.12
CA GLY A 36 -3.24 -0.45 -8.98
C GLY A 36 -3.48 -1.89 -8.55
N LEU A 37 -3.55 -2.83 -9.50
CA LEU A 37 -3.68 -4.25 -9.20
C LEU A 37 -2.40 -4.83 -8.56
N LEU A 38 -1.22 -4.46 -9.07
CA LEU A 38 0.05 -4.85 -8.45
C LEU A 38 0.12 -4.36 -7.00
N ALA A 39 -0.14 -3.07 -6.80
CA ALA A 39 -0.06 -2.46 -5.49
C ALA A 39 -1.09 -3.07 -4.53
N PHE A 40 -2.32 -3.33 -4.99
CA PHE A 40 -3.31 -4.12 -4.22
C PHE A 40 -2.75 -5.48 -3.80
N VAL A 41 -2.19 -6.27 -4.73
CA VAL A 41 -1.66 -7.61 -4.42
C VAL A 41 -0.54 -7.54 -3.38
N LEU A 42 0.36 -6.57 -3.50
CA LEU A 42 1.52 -6.43 -2.61
C LEU A 42 1.16 -5.81 -1.25
N HIS A 43 0.12 -4.97 -1.18
CA HIS A 43 -0.30 -4.27 0.04
C HIS A 43 -1.40 -4.97 0.83
N ASN A 44 -2.17 -5.86 0.21
CA ASN A 44 -3.32 -6.48 0.87
C ASN A 44 -2.93 -7.57 1.89
N ASP A 45 -1.68 -8.03 1.88
CA ASP A 45 -1.16 -8.98 2.86
C ASP A 45 -0.16 -8.31 3.83
N THR A 46 -0.46 -8.37 5.13
CA THR A 46 0.35 -7.71 6.17
C THR A 46 1.74 -8.32 6.32
N VAL A 47 1.92 -9.61 6.01
CA VAL A 47 3.22 -10.27 6.05
C VAL A 47 4.07 -9.78 4.87
N LEU A 48 3.50 -9.73 3.67
CA LEU A 48 4.21 -9.23 2.49
C LEU A 48 4.67 -7.78 2.66
N VAL A 49 3.83 -6.91 3.20
CA VAL A 49 4.19 -5.50 3.45
C VAL A 49 5.38 -5.39 4.41
N ARG A 50 5.56 -6.34 5.33
CA ARG A 50 6.70 -6.35 6.26
C ARG A 50 7.96 -6.96 5.65
N VAL A 51 7.81 -8.00 4.85
CA VAL A 51 8.93 -8.81 4.34
C VAL A 51 9.46 -8.31 3.00
N LEU A 52 8.59 -7.83 2.11
CA LEU A 52 8.96 -7.44 0.75
C LEU A 52 9.37 -5.96 0.67
N GLY A 53 10.50 -5.73 0.01
CA GLY A 53 11.05 -4.44 -0.36
C GLY A 53 10.60 -4.03 -1.76
N THR A 54 11.55 -3.55 -2.56
CA THR A 54 11.27 -3.08 -3.92
C THR A 54 11.06 -4.26 -4.86
N CYS A 55 10.01 -4.20 -5.68
CA CYS A 55 9.72 -5.20 -6.69
C CYS A 55 10.17 -4.75 -8.09
N ARG A 56 10.70 -5.69 -8.88
CA ARG A 56 11.12 -5.56 -10.27
C ARG A 56 10.57 -6.72 -11.10
N ASP A 57 10.85 -6.70 -12.42
CA ASP A 57 10.45 -7.75 -13.36
C ASP A 57 8.95 -8.08 -13.27
N VAL A 58 8.15 -7.03 -13.08
CA VAL A 58 6.71 -7.15 -12.87
C VAL A 58 6.03 -7.48 -14.18
N SER A 59 5.22 -8.54 -14.16
CA SER A 59 4.35 -8.96 -15.24
C SER A 59 2.94 -9.14 -14.72
N ILE A 60 1.96 -8.59 -15.44
CA ILE A 60 0.55 -8.72 -15.12
C ILE A 60 -0.17 -9.24 -16.35
N VAL A 61 -0.87 -10.35 -16.18
CA VAL A 61 -1.72 -10.94 -17.21
C VAL A 61 -3.15 -10.88 -16.71
N ARG A 62 -4.01 -10.26 -17.51
CA ARG A 62 -5.46 -10.22 -17.28
C ARG A 62 -6.16 -11.06 -18.33
N SER A 63 -7.13 -11.86 -17.90
CA SER A 63 -7.92 -12.70 -18.79
C SER A 63 -9.38 -12.74 -18.32
N GLY A 64 -10.34 -12.83 -19.25
CA GLY A 64 -11.76 -12.86 -18.93
C GLY A 64 -12.59 -11.84 -19.72
N GLY A 65 -13.88 -11.74 -19.39
CA GLY A 65 -14.87 -10.91 -20.09
C GLY A 65 -15.57 -9.90 -19.18
N LYS A 66 -16.63 -9.26 -19.69
CA LYS A 66 -17.41 -8.28 -18.91
C LYS A 66 -18.04 -8.95 -17.68
N GLY A 67 -17.53 -8.60 -16.50
CA GLY A 67 -18.11 -8.99 -15.20
C GLY A 67 -17.08 -9.56 -14.21
N ARG A 68 -16.18 -10.44 -14.66
CA ARG A 68 -15.10 -10.98 -13.82
C ARG A 68 -13.83 -11.12 -14.65
N VAL A 69 -12.76 -10.50 -14.19
CA VAL A 69 -11.45 -10.56 -14.82
C VAL A 69 -10.55 -11.39 -13.92
N ASP A 70 -10.06 -12.52 -14.40
CA ASP A 70 -9.01 -13.25 -13.72
C ASP A 70 -7.68 -12.53 -13.95
N PHE A 71 -6.80 -12.56 -12.95
CA PHE A 71 -5.46 -11.98 -13.07
C PHE A 71 -4.38 -12.95 -12.61
N ASN A 72 -3.19 -12.77 -13.17
CA ASN A 72 -1.94 -13.32 -12.67
C ASN A 72 -0.90 -12.20 -12.60
N VAL A 73 -0.25 -12.06 -11.45
CA VAL A 73 0.83 -11.11 -11.17
C VAL A 73 2.08 -11.91 -10.85
N THR A 74 3.15 -11.64 -11.58
CA THR A 74 4.49 -12.12 -11.26
C THR A 74 5.41 -10.94 -10.99
N ALA A 75 6.24 -11.03 -9.96
CA ALA A 75 7.24 -10.01 -9.64
C ALA A 75 8.43 -10.64 -8.90
N GLU A 76 9.60 -10.02 -8.99
CA GLU A 76 10.72 -10.30 -8.09
C GLU A 76 10.85 -9.16 -7.09
N CYS A 77 10.72 -9.45 -5.80
CA CYS A 77 10.75 -8.46 -4.74
C CYS A 77 11.94 -8.71 -3.81
N THR A 78 12.74 -7.68 -3.54
CA THR A 78 13.83 -7.79 -2.55
C THR A 78 13.26 -8.05 -1.16
N ILE A 79 14.05 -8.61 -0.25
CA ILE A 79 13.67 -8.76 1.15
C ILE A 79 14.04 -7.49 1.91
N LYS A 80 13.10 -6.93 2.68
CA LYS A 80 13.34 -5.81 3.60
C LYS A 80 14.32 -6.23 4.69
N ASP A 81 15.17 -5.29 5.11
CA ASP A 81 16.13 -5.50 6.20
C ASP A 81 16.97 -6.78 6.01
N ASN A 82 17.54 -6.93 4.81
CA ASN A 82 18.40 -8.04 4.40
C ASN A 82 19.70 -8.09 5.23
N ARG A 83 19.61 -8.53 6.49
CA ARG A 83 20.77 -8.80 7.36
C ARG A 83 21.70 -9.82 6.68
N GLU A 84 22.98 -9.80 7.04
CA GLU A 84 24.03 -10.63 6.41
C GLU A 84 23.63 -12.11 6.22
N GLU A 85 22.80 -12.65 7.10
CA GLU A 85 22.26 -14.03 7.07
C GLU A 85 21.35 -14.34 5.86
N ASN A 86 20.80 -13.32 5.18
CA ASN A 86 19.95 -13.46 3.99
C ASN A 86 20.69 -13.09 2.69
N MET A 87 22.02 -12.93 2.72
CA MET A 87 22.80 -12.66 1.51
C MET A 87 22.64 -13.76 0.45
N ASP A 88 22.49 -15.01 0.89
CA ASP A 88 22.35 -16.15 -0.01
C ASP A 88 21.01 -16.13 -0.76
N CYS A 89 19.98 -15.46 -0.23
CA CYS A 89 18.64 -15.39 -0.82
C CYS A 89 18.05 -13.97 -0.77
N PRO A 90 18.51 -13.04 -1.63
CA PRO A 90 18.20 -11.62 -1.48
C PRO A 90 16.77 -11.21 -1.89
N ALA A 91 16.00 -12.12 -2.51
CA ALA A 91 14.71 -11.80 -3.09
C ALA A 91 13.71 -12.96 -3.04
N TYR A 92 12.43 -12.62 -3.18
CA TYR A 92 11.35 -13.56 -3.47
C TYR A 92 10.84 -13.35 -4.89
N LYS A 93 10.59 -14.45 -5.60
CA LYS A 93 9.68 -14.46 -6.74
C LYS A 93 8.26 -14.65 -6.24
N VAL A 94 7.43 -13.63 -6.47
CA VAL A 94 6.00 -13.60 -6.18
C VAL A 94 5.25 -14.08 -7.42
N ASP A 95 4.34 -15.04 -7.23
CA ASP A 95 3.34 -15.47 -8.22
C ASP A 95 1.98 -15.45 -7.55
N ALA A 96 1.10 -14.56 -7.97
CA ALA A 96 -0.21 -14.34 -7.37
C ALA A 96 -1.29 -14.36 -8.43
N SER A 97 -2.33 -15.17 -8.23
CA SER A 97 -3.49 -15.22 -9.12
C SER A 97 -4.80 -15.06 -8.36
N GLY A 98 -5.78 -14.48 -9.05
CA GLY A 98 -7.04 -14.10 -8.42
C GLY A 98 -8.06 -13.56 -9.39
N THR A 99 -9.07 -12.89 -8.84
CA THR A 99 -10.17 -12.26 -9.59
C THR A 99 -10.29 -10.79 -9.24
N VAL A 100 -10.46 -9.93 -10.24
CA VAL A 100 -10.97 -8.57 -10.07
C VAL A 100 -12.49 -8.67 -10.11
N ASP A 101 -13.12 -8.45 -8.96
CA ASP A 101 -14.55 -8.63 -8.75
C ASP A 101 -15.31 -7.30 -9.00
N SER A 102 -14.64 -6.16 -8.82
CA SER A 102 -15.11 -4.82 -9.18
C SER A 102 -13.93 -3.85 -9.38
N PRO A 103 -14.13 -2.60 -9.84
CA PRO A 103 -13.05 -1.62 -9.98
C PRO A 103 -12.26 -1.32 -8.70
N THR A 104 -12.82 -1.66 -7.52
CA THR A 104 -12.21 -1.38 -6.21
C THR A 104 -12.08 -2.63 -5.35
N GLN A 105 -12.41 -3.82 -5.87
CA GLN A 105 -12.31 -5.08 -5.15
C GLN A 105 -11.69 -6.17 -6.01
N ALA A 106 -10.68 -6.83 -5.46
CA ALA A 106 -10.12 -8.05 -6.02
C ALA A 106 -9.93 -9.10 -4.91
N THR A 107 -9.94 -10.35 -5.31
CA THR A 107 -9.71 -11.50 -4.44
C THR A 107 -8.47 -12.25 -4.93
N VAL A 108 -7.39 -12.23 -4.14
CA VAL A 108 -6.24 -13.11 -4.36
C VAL A 108 -6.65 -14.52 -3.94
N ARG A 109 -6.55 -15.49 -4.85
CA ARG A 109 -6.98 -16.89 -4.63
C ARG A 109 -5.81 -17.82 -4.36
N LYS A 110 -4.67 -17.54 -4.97
CA LYS A 110 -3.43 -18.28 -4.78
C LYS A 110 -2.29 -17.29 -4.80
N MET A 111 -1.36 -17.46 -3.87
CA MET A 111 -0.12 -16.71 -3.81
C MET A 111 1.01 -17.66 -3.45
N THR A 112 2.09 -17.60 -4.22
CA THR A 112 3.29 -18.40 -4.04
C THR A 112 4.47 -17.46 -3.92
N LEU A 113 5.33 -17.70 -2.93
CA LEU A 113 6.58 -16.98 -2.71
C LEU A 113 7.71 -18.00 -2.81
N ASN A 114 8.60 -17.81 -3.78
CA ASN A 114 9.79 -18.65 -3.92
C ASN A 114 11.03 -17.82 -3.59
N LEU A 115 11.85 -18.27 -2.64
CA LEU A 115 13.14 -17.65 -2.37
C LEU A 115 14.04 -17.79 -3.60
N LEU A 116 14.63 -16.68 -4.02
CA LEU A 116 15.64 -16.64 -5.07
C LEU A 116 16.99 -16.59 -4.40
N CYS A 117 17.71 -17.70 -4.46
CA CYS A 117 19.02 -17.84 -3.85
C CYS A 117 20.14 -17.87 -4.88
N SER A 118 21.26 -17.20 -4.59
CA SER A 118 22.50 -17.40 -5.34
C SER A 118 23.13 -18.72 -4.93
N ALA A 119 23.62 -19.48 -5.91
CA ALA A 119 24.36 -20.73 -5.70
C ALA A 119 25.81 -20.47 -5.30
#